data_AF-A0A511T4Z2-F1
#
_entry.id   AF-A0A511T4Z2-F1
#
_cell.length_a   1.000
_cell.length_b   1.000
_cell.length_c   1.000
_cell.angle_alpha   90.00
_cell.angle_beta   90.00
_cell.angle_gamma   90.00
#
_symmetry.space_group_name_H-M   'P 1'
#
loop_
_entity.id
_entity.type
_entity.pdbx_description
1 polymer ?
#
loop_
_entity_poly.entity_id
_entity_poly.type
_entity_poly.pdbx_seq_one_letter_code
_entity_poly.pdbx_strand_id
1 'polypeptide(L)'
;MDAERQRIDARIAEVEAQSDIRQAQDEVQELRGVKQRREAFRRKLEELRQRGTEDFERGKQELLRACDDTRKSLDDAEAQADQRRAAYERKREAELRQLGAQFDGYEADISRSRAEDSLLTKEELHFLRSSFSSTGEALRRLMKARGGEWARLRGEYEASWRELVENSRKIRADSPEASQTPPSPS
;
A
#
# COMPACT_ATOMS: atom_id res chain seq x y z
N MET A 1 1.03 16.86 -28.98
CA MET A 1 0.49 16.93 -27.62
C MET A 1 -0.35 15.69 -27.27
N ASP A 2 -1.38 15.33 -28.04
CA ASP A 2 -2.26 14.18 -27.69
C ASP A 2 -1.59 12.80 -27.76
N ALA A 3 -0.76 12.54 -28.76
CA ALA A 3 -0.08 11.25 -28.90
C ALA A 3 0.98 11.00 -27.80
N GLU A 4 1.48 12.06 -27.18
CA GLU A 4 2.49 12.01 -26.13
C GLU A 4 1.83 11.80 -24.76
N ARG A 5 0.70 12.47 -24.51
CA ARG A 5 -0.19 12.17 -23.36
C ARG A 5 -0.68 10.72 -23.39
N GLN A 6 -1.20 10.24 -24.52
CA GLN A 6 -1.66 8.85 -24.64
C GLN A 6 -0.55 7.82 -24.38
N ARG A 7 0.69 8.11 -24.76
CA ARG A 7 1.84 7.23 -24.46
C ARG A 7 2.19 7.23 -22.98
N ILE A 8 2.12 8.38 -22.31
CA ILE A 8 2.38 8.49 -20.87
C ILE A 8 1.28 7.77 -20.09
N ASP A 9 0.00 7.96 -20.45
CA ASP A 9 -1.13 7.29 -19.81
C ASP A 9 -1.08 5.78 -19.99
N ALA A 10 -0.72 5.30 -21.19
CA ALA A 10 -0.52 3.87 -21.44
C ALA A 10 0.64 3.29 -20.62
N ARG A 11 1.72 4.06 -20.44
CA ARG A 11 2.87 3.66 -19.62
C ARG A 11 2.52 3.63 -18.13
N ILE A 12 1.71 4.57 -17.66
CA ILE A 12 1.20 4.60 -16.28
C ILE A 12 0.28 3.40 -16.04
N ALA A 13 -0.66 3.13 -16.95
CA ALA A 13 -1.54 1.96 -16.85
C ALA A 13 -0.76 0.63 -16.88
N GLU A 14 0.30 0.53 -17.70
CA GLU A 14 1.20 -0.62 -17.73
C GLU A 14 1.92 -0.82 -16.38
N VAL A 15 2.43 0.26 -15.78
CA VAL A 15 3.12 0.24 -14.48
C VAL A 15 2.16 -0.11 -13.34
N GLU A 16 0.93 0.42 -13.37
CA GLU A 16 -0.12 0.12 -12.41
C GLU A 16 -0.54 -1.35 -12.49
N ALA A 17 -0.77 -1.87 -13.70
CA ALA A 17 -1.08 -3.29 -13.90
C ALA A 17 0.06 -4.21 -13.44
N GLN A 18 1.33 -3.83 -13.67
CA GLN A 18 2.48 -4.57 -13.16
C GLN A 18 2.59 -4.52 -11.63
N SER A 19 2.22 -3.41 -11.00
CA SER A 19 2.15 -3.28 -9.55
C SER A 19 1.06 -4.17 -8.95
N ASP A 20 -0.13 -4.18 -9.56
CA ASP A 20 -1.26 -5.02 -9.13
C ASP A 20 -0.94 -6.52 -9.28
N ILE A 21 -0.27 -6.91 -10.37
CA ILE A 21 0.20 -8.29 -10.56
C ILE A 21 1.22 -8.68 -9.48
N ARG A 22 2.16 -7.80 -9.15
CA ARG A 22 3.14 -8.07 -8.07
C ARG A 22 2.47 -8.19 -6.71
N GLN A 23 1.51 -7.31 -6.42
CA GLN A 23 0.74 -7.37 -5.17
C GLN A 23 -0.08 -8.67 -5.07
N ALA A 24 -0.76 -9.07 -6.14
CA ALA A 24 -1.50 -10.33 -6.19
C ALA A 24 -0.56 -11.54 -6.07
N GLN A 25 0.65 -11.49 -6.63
CA GLN A 25 1.66 -12.53 -6.47
C GLN A 25 2.15 -12.66 -5.03
N ASP A 26 2.38 -11.54 -4.33
CA ASP A 26 2.81 -11.53 -2.94
C ASP A 26 1.73 -12.12 -2.01
N GLU A 27 0.46 -11.74 -2.21
CA GLU A 27 -0.69 -12.29 -1.46
C GLU A 27 -0.86 -13.79 -1.73
N VAL A 28 -0.73 -14.23 -3.00
CA VAL A 28 -0.78 -15.64 -3.37
C VAL A 28 0.38 -16.43 -2.77
N GLN A 29 1.59 -15.86 -2.71
CA GLN A 29 2.73 -16.52 -2.07
C GLN A 29 2.52 -16.68 -0.56
N GLU A 30 1.99 -15.66 0.11
CA GLU A 30 1.71 -15.71 1.55
C GLU A 30 0.68 -16.80 1.87
N LEU A 31 -0.45 -16.82 1.13
CA LEU A 31 -1.48 -17.84 1.25
C LEU A 31 -0.97 -19.25 0.92
N ARG A 32 -0.12 -19.39 -0.12
CA ARG A 32 0.54 -20.66 -0.45
C ARG A 32 1.47 -21.12 0.67
N GLY A 33 2.20 -20.22 1.31
CA GLY A 33 3.05 -20.54 2.46
C GLY A 33 2.25 -21.08 3.65
N VAL A 34 1.12 -20.43 3.99
CA VAL A 34 0.22 -20.93 5.05
C VAL A 34 -0.36 -22.30 4.70
N LYS A 35 -0.80 -22.49 3.45
CA LYS A 35 -1.37 -23.76 2.99
C LYS A 35 -0.34 -24.89 3.00
N GLN A 36 0.88 -24.63 2.53
CA GLN A 36 1.98 -25.61 2.53
C GLN A 36 2.36 -26.03 3.96
N ARG A 37 2.48 -25.08 4.90
CA ARG A 37 2.75 -25.39 6.32
C ARG A 37 1.65 -26.26 6.93
N ARG A 38 0.39 -25.93 6.67
CA ARG A 38 -0.77 -26.71 7.13
C ARG A 38 -0.80 -28.11 6.52
N GLU A 39 -0.49 -28.24 5.24
CA GLU A 39 -0.42 -29.54 4.56
C GLU A 39 0.75 -30.39 5.06
N ALA A 40 1.92 -29.80 5.30
CA ALA A 40 3.07 -30.50 5.86
C ALA A 40 2.76 -31.05 7.26
N PHE A 41 2.14 -30.24 8.12
CA PHE A 41 1.70 -30.69 9.45
C PHE A 41 0.65 -31.80 9.34
N ARG A 42 -0.33 -31.68 8.45
CA ARG A 42 -1.34 -32.74 8.22
C ARG A 42 -0.72 -34.05 7.74
N ARG A 43 0.23 -34.01 6.81
CA ARG A 43 0.94 -35.21 6.33
C ARG A 43 1.67 -35.90 7.48
N LYS A 44 2.39 -35.13 8.30
CA LYS A 44 3.13 -35.66 9.44
C LYS A 44 2.20 -36.27 10.50
N LEU A 45 1.03 -35.66 10.74
CA LEU A 45 -0.01 -36.25 11.58
C LEU A 45 -0.55 -37.56 11.01
N GLU A 46 -0.79 -37.64 9.71
CA GLU A 46 -1.31 -38.85 9.07
C GLU A 46 -0.26 -39.98 9.06
N GLU A 47 1.02 -39.66 8.84
CA GLU A 47 2.15 -40.60 8.96
C GLU A 47 2.24 -41.19 10.37
N LEU A 48 2.14 -40.34 11.40
CA LEU A 48 2.13 -40.78 12.79
C LEU A 48 0.90 -41.66 13.11
N ARG A 49 -0.26 -41.34 12.53
CA ARG A 49 -1.50 -42.10 12.70
C ARG A 49 -1.42 -43.49 12.05
N GLN A 50 -0.82 -43.58 10.86
CA GLN A 50 -0.66 -44.84 10.12
C GLN A 50 0.33 -45.80 10.78
N ARG A 51 1.37 -45.28 11.46
CA ARG A 51 2.34 -46.10 12.21
C ARG A 51 1.77 -46.75 13.48
N GLY A 52 0.59 -46.32 13.95
CA GLY A 52 -0.02 -46.88 15.16
C GLY A 52 0.80 -46.65 16.44
N THR A 53 0.46 -47.36 17.51
CA THR A 53 1.04 -47.21 18.87
C THR A 53 2.20 -48.16 19.16
N GLU A 54 2.94 -48.61 18.14
CA GLU A 54 4.04 -49.57 18.34
C GLU A 54 5.22 -48.99 19.14
N ASP A 55 5.38 -47.66 19.11
CA ASP A 55 6.34 -46.93 19.96
C ASP A 55 5.78 -45.55 20.34
N PHE A 56 4.85 -45.53 21.30
CA PHE A 56 4.11 -44.34 21.71
C PHE A 56 5.01 -43.17 22.14
N GLU A 57 6.09 -43.44 22.88
CA GLU A 57 6.98 -42.38 23.35
C GLU A 57 7.77 -41.76 22.19
N ARG A 58 8.21 -42.57 21.22
CA ARG A 58 8.81 -42.05 19.99
C ARG A 58 7.83 -41.22 19.17
N GLY A 59 6.60 -41.70 18.98
CA GLY A 59 5.55 -40.96 18.26
C GLY A 59 5.21 -39.62 18.94
N LYS A 60 5.15 -39.59 20.27
CA LYS A 60 4.97 -38.38 21.07
C LYS A 60 6.12 -37.39 20.89
N GLN A 61 7.37 -37.85 20.90
CA GLN A 61 8.53 -36.99 20.64
C GLN A 61 8.53 -36.42 19.20
N GLU A 62 8.16 -37.24 18.22
CA GLU A 62 8.05 -36.80 16.82
C GLU A 62 6.92 -35.76 16.64
N LEU A 63 5.80 -35.93 17.34
CA LEU A 63 4.70 -34.96 17.38
C LEU A 63 5.12 -33.64 18.04
N LEU A 64 5.78 -33.70 19.20
CA LEU A 64 6.28 -32.51 19.89
C LEU A 64 7.25 -31.72 19.01
N ARG A 65 8.18 -32.42 18.34
CA ARG A 65 9.07 -31.80 17.35
C ARG A 65 8.31 -31.17 16.19
N ALA A 66 7.28 -31.84 15.66
CA ALA A 66 6.46 -31.28 14.59
C ALA A 66 5.71 -30.01 15.03
N CYS A 67 5.23 -29.97 16.27
CA CYS A 67 4.62 -28.79 16.86
C CYS A 67 5.65 -27.64 17.01
N ASP A 68 6.85 -27.94 17.51
CA ASP A 68 7.94 -26.97 17.66
C ASP A 68 8.40 -26.42 16.31
N ASP A 69 8.59 -27.29 15.31
CA ASP A 69 8.94 -26.91 13.93
C ASP A 69 7.87 -25.99 13.33
N THR A 70 6.59 -26.32 13.54
CA THR A 70 5.47 -25.51 13.05
C THR A 70 5.44 -24.16 13.72
N ARG A 71 5.62 -24.12 15.04
CA ARG A 71 5.69 -22.87 15.81
C ARG A 71 6.82 -21.98 15.32
N LYS A 72 8.04 -22.52 15.22
CA LYS A 72 9.19 -21.80 14.70
C LYS A 72 8.92 -21.25 13.30
N SER A 73 8.32 -22.06 12.43
CA SER A 73 7.98 -21.63 11.08
C SER A 73 6.91 -20.51 11.04
N LEU A 74 5.99 -20.47 12.01
CA LEU A 74 5.05 -19.37 12.16
C LEU A 74 5.74 -18.09 12.67
N ASP A 75 6.61 -18.23 13.67
CA ASP A 75 7.39 -17.10 14.22
C ASP A 75 8.29 -16.47 13.13
N ASP A 76 8.97 -17.29 12.32
CA ASP A 76 9.78 -16.83 11.19
C ASP A 76 8.92 -16.10 10.13
N ALA A 77 7.71 -16.60 9.86
CA ALA A 77 6.80 -15.97 8.91
C ALA A 77 6.26 -14.64 9.44
N GLU A 78 5.97 -14.54 10.74
CA GLU A 78 5.56 -13.29 11.39
C GLU A 78 6.68 -12.25 11.35
N ALA A 79 7.93 -12.65 11.63
CA ALA A 79 9.08 -11.77 11.53
C ALA A 79 9.29 -11.23 10.11
N GLN A 80 9.11 -12.07 9.08
CA GLN A 80 9.16 -11.62 7.68
C GLN A 80 8.01 -10.66 7.34
N ALA A 81 6.80 -10.92 7.83
CA ALA A 81 5.67 -10.03 7.64
C ALA A 81 5.92 -8.66 8.29
N ASP A 82 6.52 -8.62 9.49
CA ASP A 82 6.90 -7.38 10.15
C ASP A 82 7.94 -6.58 9.38
N GLN A 83 8.95 -7.24 8.80
CA GLN A 83 9.93 -6.57 7.94
C GLN A 83 9.27 -5.93 6.72
N ARG A 84 8.34 -6.65 6.07
CA ARG A 84 7.57 -6.13 4.92
C ARG A 84 6.69 -4.95 5.31
N ARG A 85 6.00 -5.03 6.45
CA ARG A 85 5.19 -3.92 6.99
C ARG A 85 6.04 -2.68 7.28
N ALA A 86 7.19 -2.85 7.92
CA ALA A 86 8.11 -1.74 8.19
C ALA A 86 8.68 -1.11 6.91
N ALA A 87 8.99 -1.92 5.89
CA ALA A 87 9.42 -1.39 4.59
C ALA A 87 8.30 -0.60 3.89
N TYR A 88 7.07 -1.11 3.94
CA TYR A 88 5.89 -0.44 3.42
C TYR A 88 5.63 0.89 4.15
N GLU A 89 5.69 0.90 5.48
CA GLU A 89 5.57 2.09 6.32
C GLU A 89 6.53 3.20 5.89
N ARG A 90 7.83 2.88 5.85
CA ARG A 90 8.87 3.87 5.47
C ARG A 90 8.62 4.45 4.09
N LYS A 91 8.21 3.63 3.13
CA LYS A 91 7.88 4.08 1.77
C LYS A 91 6.72 5.07 1.80
N ARG A 92 5.61 4.72 2.45
CA ARG A 92 4.41 5.55 2.51
C ARG A 92 4.59 6.82 3.32
N GLU A 93 5.34 6.75 4.42
CA GLU A 93 5.72 7.95 5.18
C GLU A 93 6.61 8.90 4.37
N ALA A 94 7.54 8.37 3.56
CA ALA A 94 8.38 9.20 2.70
C ALA A 94 7.55 9.90 1.61
N GLU A 95 6.61 9.19 0.98
CA GLU A 95 5.70 9.76 -0.01
C GLU A 95 4.77 10.83 0.60
N LEU A 96 4.22 10.58 1.79
CA LEU A 96 3.43 11.58 2.51
C LEU A 96 4.27 12.80 2.89
N ARG A 97 5.51 12.62 3.35
CA ARG A 97 6.42 13.73 3.66
C ARG A 97 6.70 14.59 2.43
N GLN A 98 6.95 13.95 1.28
CA GLN A 98 7.19 14.65 0.02
C GLN A 98 5.95 15.43 -0.44
N LEU A 99 4.75 14.86 -0.27
CA LEU A 99 3.51 15.54 -0.63
C LEU A 99 3.19 16.69 0.34
N GLY A 100 3.43 16.50 1.64
CA GLY A 100 3.29 17.54 2.66
C GLY A 100 4.18 18.75 2.36
N ALA A 101 5.44 18.52 1.99
CA ALA A 101 6.36 19.59 1.59
C ALA A 101 5.88 20.37 0.35
N GLN A 102 5.21 19.70 -0.60
CA GLN A 102 4.59 20.38 -1.75
C GLN A 102 3.46 21.31 -1.29
N PHE A 103 2.60 20.83 -0.39
CA PHE A 103 1.51 21.64 0.17
C PHE A 103 2.02 22.84 0.98
N ASP A 104 3.10 22.68 1.74
CA ASP A 104 3.73 23.80 2.46
C ASP A 104 4.28 24.86 1.48
N GLY A 105 4.83 24.43 0.35
CA GLY A 105 5.23 25.31 -0.75
C GLY A 105 4.04 26.09 -1.34
N TYR A 106 2.92 25.40 -1.59
CA TYR A 106 1.71 26.05 -2.11
C TYR A 106 1.12 27.07 -1.13
N GLU A 107 1.15 26.77 0.17
CA GLU A 107 0.69 27.69 1.21
C GLU A 107 1.56 28.97 1.25
N ALA A 108 2.88 28.81 1.10
CA ALA A 108 3.81 29.94 1.03
C ALA A 108 3.61 30.78 -0.24
N ASP A 109 3.26 30.15 -1.36
CA ASP A 109 3.02 30.84 -2.62
C ASP A 109 1.68 31.59 -2.60
N ILE A 110 0.59 30.96 -2.11
CA ILE A 110 -0.70 31.63 -1.86
C ILE A 110 -0.54 32.84 -0.93
N SER A 111 0.30 32.72 0.09
CA SER A 111 0.51 33.80 1.07
C SER A 111 1.30 34.98 0.50
N ARG A 112 2.10 34.77 -0.54
CA ARG A 112 2.95 35.80 -1.19
C ARG A 112 2.32 36.40 -2.44
N SER A 113 1.46 35.66 -3.12
CA SER A 113 0.79 36.10 -4.35
C SER A 113 -0.47 36.92 -4.06
N ARG A 114 -0.80 37.85 -4.96
CA ARG A 114 -2.14 38.46 -4.98
C ARG A 114 -3.15 37.36 -5.34
N ALA A 115 -4.35 37.42 -4.78
CA ALA A 115 -5.35 36.36 -4.92
C ALA A 115 -5.70 36.00 -6.38
N GLU A 116 -5.48 36.93 -7.32
CA GLU A 116 -5.71 36.76 -8.76
C GLU A 116 -4.58 35.99 -9.48
N ASP A 117 -3.38 35.90 -8.90
CA ASP A 117 -2.20 35.22 -9.47
C ASP A 117 -2.01 33.80 -8.89
N SER A 118 -2.82 33.40 -7.91
CA SER A 118 -2.68 32.10 -7.26
C SER A 118 -3.41 31.02 -8.05
N LEU A 119 -2.66 30.03 -8.54
CA LEU A 119 -3.16 28.84 -9.24
C LEU A 119 -4.04 27.93 -8.36
N LEU A 120 -3.98 28.12 -7.04
CA LEU A 120 -4.70 27.33 -6.04
C LEU A 120 -5.48 28.28 -5.12
N THR A 121 -6.78 28.06 -4.95
CA THR A 121 -7.57 28.81 -3.97
C THR A 121 -7.28 28.34 -2.55
N LYS A 122 -7.54 29.20 -1.56
CA LYS A 122 -7.38 28.84 -0.13
C LYS A 122 -8.31 27.68 0.27
N GLU A 123 -9.50 27.60 -0.31
CA GLU A 123 -10.48 26.54 -0.04
C GLU A 123 -10.01 25.18 -0.59
N GLU A 124 -9.45 25.16 -1.81
CA GLU A 124 -8.86 23.95 -2.40
C GLU A 124 -7.65 23.46 -1.62
N LEU A 125 -6.77 24.38 -1.17
CA LEU A 125 -5.64 24.00 -0.31
C LEU A 125 -6.12 23.42 1.02
N HIS A 126 -7.14 24.01 1.64
CA HIS A 126 -7.72 23.51 2.87
C HIS A 126 -8.33 22.11 2.68
N PHE A 127 -9.03 21.88 1.57
CA PHE A 127 -9.54 20.56 1.20
C PHE A 127 -8.40 19.54 1.07
N LEU A 128 -7.35 19.85 0.30
CA LEU A 128 -6.18 18.98 0.15
C LEU A 128 -5.49 18.69 1.48
N ARG A 129 -5.39 19.68 2.37
CA ARG A 129 -4.80 19.50 3.70
C ARG A 129 -5.63 18.60 4.60
N SER A 130 -6.95 18.71 4.50
CA SER A 130 -7.88 17.83 5.22
C SER A 130 -7.76 16.39 4.73
N SER A 131 -7.74 16.16 3.41
CA SER A 131 -7.52 14.84 2.80
C SER A 131 -6.13 14.27 3.12
N PHE A 132 -5.11 15.12 3.20
CA PHE A 132 -3.76 14.73 3.61
C PHE A 132 -3.73 14.22 5.05
N SER A 133 -4.37 14.95 5.97
CA SER A 133 -4.46 14.57 7.38
C SER A 133 -5.19 13.24 7.56
N SER A 134 -6.34 13.06 6.89
CA SER A 134 -7.12 11.81 6.97
C SER A 134 -6.34 10.61 6.41
N THR A 135 -5.59 10.82 5.32
CA THR A 135 -4.72 9.78 4.75
C THR A 135 -3.56 9.42 5.68
N GLY A 136 -2.96 10.41 6.36
CA GLY A 136 -1.96 10.18 7.41
C GLY A 136 -2.51 9.44 8.63
N GLU A 137 -3.76 9.70 9.01
CA GLU A 137 -4.45 8.92 10.05
C GLU A 137 -4.76 7.49 9.64
N ALA A 138 -5.16 7.26 8.38
CA ALA A 138 -5.35 5.93 7.83
C ALA A 138 -4.03 5.13 7.87
N LEU A 139 -2.89 5.75 7.51
CA LEU A 139 -1.59 5.11 7.61
C LEU A 139 -1.23 4.75 9.06
N ARG A 140 -1.43 5.69 10.01
CA ARG A 140 -1.18 5.43 11.44
C ARG A 140 -2.04 4.29 11.98
N ARG A 141 -3.30 4.15 11.54
CA ARG A 141 -4.18 3.03 11.91
C ARG A 141 -3.70 1.72 11.30
N LEU A 142 -3.31 1.73 10.02
CA LEU A 142 -2.75 0.57 9.32
C LEU A 142 -1.50 0.02 10.03
N MET A 143 -0.60 0.89 10.50
CA MET A 143 0.63 0.45 11.15
C MET A 143 0.42 -0.25 12.50
N LYS A 144 -0.72 0.01 13.16
CA LYS A 144 -1.09 -0.67 14.40
C LYS A 144 -1.79 -2.01 14.18
N ALA A 145 -2.28 -2.26 12.97
CA ALA A 145 -3.03 -3.47 12.66
C ALA A 145 -2.13 -4.66 12.33
N ARG A 146 -2.68 -5.86 12.52
CA ARG A 146 -2.03 -7.15 12.28
C ARG A 146 -3.03 -8.12 11.62
N GLY A 147 -2.50 -9.18 11.00
CA GLY A 147 -3.33 -10.24 10.40
C GLY A 147 -4.34 -9.73 9.36
N GLY A 148 -5.55 -10.28 9.35
CA GLY A 148 -6.59 -9.93 8.37
C GLY A 148 -7.07 -8.47 8.46
N GLU A 149 -6.95 -7.84 9.62
CA GLU A 149 -7.27 -6.41 9.78
C GLU A 149 -6.28 -5.53 9.01
N TRP A 150 -5.01 -5.93 8.97
CA TRP A 150 -3.98 -5.20 8.22
C TRP A 150 -4.29 -5.15 6.73
N ALA A 151 -4.75 -6.26 6.14
CA ALA A 151 -5.14 -6.30 4.73
C ALA A 151 -6.32 -5.36 4.42
N ARG A 152 -7.34 -5.35 5.29
CA ARG A 152 -8.50 -4.45 5.16
C ARG A 152 -8.06 -2.98 5.26
N LEU A 153 -7.34 -2.61 6.31
CA LEU A 153 -6.89 -1.22 6.52
C LEU A 153 -5.90 -0.77 5.44
N ARG A 154 -5.14 -1.71 4.84
CA ARG A 154 -4.27 -1.40 3.71
C ARG A 154 -5.11 -0.97 2.51
N GLY A 155 -6.19 -1.69 2.21
CA GLY A 155 -7.12 -1.31 1.16
C GLY A 155 -7.73 0.07 1.39
N GLU A 156 -8.15 0.37 2.62
CA GLU A 156 -8.68 1.69 3.00
C GLU A 156 -7.63 2.80 2.80
N TYR A 157 -6.40 2.57 3.28
CA TYR A 157 -5.31 3.52 3.10
C TYR A 157 -4.96 3.75 1.62
N GLU A 158 -4.85 2.68 0.82
CA GLU A 158 -4.51 2.79 -0.61
C GLU A 158 -5.61 3.54 -1.38
N ALA A 159 -6.88 3.34 -1.02
CA ALA A 159 -7.99 4.10 -1.58
C ALA A 159 -7.88 5.59 -1.25
N SER A 160 -7.69 5.94 0.03
CA SER A 160 -7.49 7.33 0.47
C SER A 160 -6.26 7.97 -0.17
N TRP A 161 -5.17 7.22 -0.30
CA TRP A 161 -3.94 7.68 -0.96
C TRP A 161 -4.18 7.99 -2.44
N ARG A 162 -4.85 7.09 -3.17
CA ARG A 162 -5.19 7.31 -4.58
C ARG A 162 -6.07 8.53 -4.76
N GLU A 163 -7.09 8.67 -3.93
CA GLU A 163 -8.00 9.82 -3.94
C GLU A 163 -7.26 11.13 -3.66
N LEU A 164 -6.36 11.15 -2.68
CA LEU A 164 -5.54 12.31 -2.37
C LEU A 164 -4.65 12.71 -3.56
N VAL A 165 -3.97 11.74 -4.18
CA VAL A 165 -3.12 11.99 -5.35
C VAL A 165 -3.96 12.48 -6.53
N GLU A 166 -5.12 11.88 -6.77
CA GLU A 166 -6.02 12.28 -7.86
C GLU A 166 -6.56 13.70 -7.64
N ASN A 167 -7.02 14.03 -6.43
CA ASN A 167 -7.49 15.36 -6.08
C ASN A 167 -6.38 16.41 -6.22
N SER A 168 -5.14 16.07 -5.81
CA SER A 168 -3.99 16.96 -6.00
C SER A 168 -3.67 17.22 -7.48
N ARG A 169 -3.92 16.25 -8.35
CA ARG A 169 -3.72 16.38 -9.81
C ARG A 169 -4.86 17.16 -10.48
N LYS A 170 -6.12 16.88 -10.13
CA LYS A 170 -7.30 17.54 -10.70
C LYS A 170 -7.28 19.04 -10.46
N ILE A 171 -7.03 19.44 -9.22
CA ILE A 171 -6.95 20.87 -8.86
C ILE A 171 -5.82 21.57 -9.64
N ARG A 172 -4.75 20.84 -10.01
CA ARG A 172 -3.69 21.38 -10.86
C ARG A 172 -4.05 21.44 -12.35
N ALA A 173 -4.92 20.56 -12.83
CA ALA A 173 -5.33 20.47 -14.23
C ALA A 173 -6.40 21.51 -14.60
N ASP A 174 -7.26 21.90 -13.65
CA ASP A 174 -8.28 22.95 -13.81
C ASP A 174 -7.73 24.38 -13.62
N SER A 175 -6.41 24.51 -13.39
CA SER A 175 -5.75 25.81 -13.29
C SER A 175 -5.66 26.48 -14.69
N PRO A 176 -5.99 27.78 -14.82
CA PRO A 176 -6.48 28.41 -16.06
C PRO A 176 -5.47 28.63 -17.21
N GLU A 177 -4.37 27.88 -17.29
CA GLU A 177 -3.41 27.98 -18.41
C GLU A 177 -3.87 27.28 -19.70
N ALA A 178 -4.97 26.49 -19.69
CA ALA A 178 -5.47 25.85 -20.91
C ALA A 178 -6.20 26.80 -21.89
N SER A 179 -6.43 28.07 -21.51
CA SER A 179 -7.30 28.99 -22.27
C SER A 179 -6.61 30.21 -22.89
N GLN A 180 -5.27 30.25 -22.96
CA GLN A 180 -4.56 31.35 -23.63
C GLN A 180 -3.92 30.88 -24.94
N THR A 181 -4.77 30.62 -25.93
CA THR A 181 -4.37 30.81 -27.33
C THR A 181 -4.78 32.24 -27.70
N PRO A 182 -3.84 33.17 -27.99
CA PRO A 182 -4.23 34.51 -28.43
C PRO A 182 -4.92 34.43 -29.79
N PRO A 183 -5.98 35.21 -30.06
CA PRO A 183 -6.58 35.26 -31.39
C PRO A 183 -5.57 35.87 -32.37
N SER A 184 -5.24 35.12 -33.42
CA SER A 184 -4.47 35.65 -34.55
C SER A 184 -5.25 36.79 -35.22
N PRO A 185 -4.65 37.97 -35.44
CA PRO A 185 -5.26 39.01 -36.25
C PRO A 185 -5.13 38.67 -37.74
N SER A 186 -6.23 38.77 -38.48
CA SER A 186 -6.26 38.93 -39.93
C SER A 186 -7.43 39.82 -40.32
#